data_AF-A0A537LAY8-F1
#
_entry.id   AF-A0A537LAY8-F1
#
_cell.length_a   1.000
_cell.length_b   1.000
_cell.length_c   1.000
_cell.angle_alpha   90.00
_cell.angle_beta   90.00
_cell.angle_gamma   90.00
#
_symmetry.space_group_name_H-M   'P 1'
#
loop_
_entity.id
_entity.type
_entity.pdbx_description
1 polymer ?
#
loop_
_entity_poly.entity_id
_entity_poly.type
_entity_poly.pdbx_seq_one_letter_code
_entity_poly.pdbx_strand_id
1 'polypeptide(L)'
;MARLTEADVNQQPARAAPRPAIGPRGPVIWDRLVRYTREVWAEMKRVDWPSRPELVASTIVVVAVLGVLSAYLGAWDAFFTWLFTHVLAGR
;
A
#
# COMPACT_ATOMS: atom_id res chain seq x y z
N MET A 1 -70.23 3.33 -49.02
CA MET A 1 -68.94 4.02 -48.83
C MET A 1 -68.85 4.64 -47.43
N ALA A 2 -68.79 3.84 -46.36
CA ALA A 2 -68.82 4.37 -44.99
C ALA A 2 -68.23 3.42 -43.92
N ARG A 3 -67.13 2.70 -44.20
CA ARG A 3 -66.49 1.79 -43.21
C ARG A 3 -64.98 1.57 -43.46
N LEU A 4 -64.21 2.60 -43.83
CA LEU A 4 -62.74 2.46 -43.97
C LEU A 4 -61.92 3.29 -42.96
N THR A 5 -62.55 3.99 -42.02
CA THR A 5 -61.86 4.98 -41.15
C THR A 5 -61.52 4.51 -39.73
N GLU A 6 -61.85 3.29 -39.32
CA GLU A 6 -61.56 2.82 -37.95
C GLU A 6 -60.37 1.85 -37.85
N ALA A 7 -59.92 1.25 -38.96
CA ALA A 7 -58.90 0.20 -38.92
C ALA A 7 -57.44 0.69 -38.85
N ASP A 8 -57.19 1.99 -39.06
CA ASP A 8 -55.83 2.57 -39.05
C ASP A 8 -55.59 3.53 -37.86
N VAL A 9 -56.47 3.50 -36.86
CA VAL A 9 -56.24 4.11 -35.53
C VAL A 9 -55.11 3.40 -34.76
N ASN A 10 -54.58 2.30 -35.32
CA ASN A 10 -53.41 1.60 -34.80
C ASN A 10 -52.09 2.04 -35.47
N GLN A 11 -51.96 3.33 -35.76
CA GLN A 11 -50.64 3.95 -35.86
C GLN A 11 -50.07 4.12 -34.45
N GLN A 12 -49.61 3.03 -33.84
CA GLN A 12 -48.58 3.13 -32.81
C GLN A 12 -47.25 3.19 -33.57
N PRO A 13 -46.70 4.38 -33.88
CA PRO A 13 -45.36 4.45 -34.44
C PRO A 13 -44.46 3.76 -33.43
N ALA A 14 -43.65 2.82 -33.92
CA ALA A 14 -42.63 2.09 -33.21
C ALA A 14 -42.21 2.81 -31.92
N ARG A 15 -42.76 2.39 -30.77
CA ARG A 15 -42.17 2.73 -29.46
C ARG A 15 -40.79 2.09 -29.52
N ALA A 16 -39.80 2.91 -29.89
CA ALA A 16 -38.41 2.56 -29.86
C ALA A 16 -38.14 1.94 -28.49
N ALA A 17 -37.84 0.64 -28.49
CA ALA A 17 -37.39 -0.02 -27.29
C ALA A 17 -36.26 0.83 -26.69
N PRO A 18 -36.23 1.04 -25.36
CA PRO A 18 -35.08 1.68 -24.75
C PRO A 18 -33.86 0.86 -25.14
N ARG A 19 -32.87 1.50 -25.79
CA ARG A 19 -31.59 0.84 -26.11
C ARG A 19 -31.09 0.16 -24.82
N PRO A 20 -30.63 -1.10 -24.87
CA PRO A 20 -30.02 -1.72 -23.70
C PRO A 20 -28.91 -0.79 -23.21
N ALA A 21 -29.02 -0.38 -21.95
CA ALA A 21 -28.06 0.49 -21.31
C ALA A 21 -26.67 -0.17 -21.44
N ILE A 22 -25.71 0.64 -21.87
CA ILE A 22 -24.30 0.27 -22.04
C ILE A 22 -23.87 -0.57 -20.82
N GLY A 23 -23.49 -1.82 -21.09
CA GLY A 23 -22.98 -2.74 -20.06
C GLY A 23 -21.76 -2.14 -19.32
N PRO A 24 -21.43 -2.65 -18.13
CA PRO A 24 -20.52 -1.98 -17.21
C PRO A 24 -19.21 -1.62 -17.91
N ARG A 25 -18.84 -0.33 -17.87
CA ARG A 25 -17.48 0.11 -18.21
C ARG A 25 -16.54 -0.78 -17.41
N GLY A 26 -15.66 -1.52 -18.10
CA GLY A 26 -14.66 -2.37 -17.44
C GLY A 26 -13.96 -1.58 -16.32
N PRO A 27 -13.64 -2.21 -15.18
CA PRO A 27 -13.27 -1.50 -13.97
C PRO A 27 -12.12 -0.54 -14.27
N VAL A 28 -12.37 0.75 -14.06
CA VAL A 28 -11.37 1.80 -14.21
C VAL A 28 -10.18 1.43 -13.33
N ILE A 29 -8.96 1.74 -13.77
CA ILE A 29 -7.73 1.37 -13.04
C ILE A 29 -7.80 1.84 -11.57
N TRP A 30 -8.50 2.96 -11.33
CA TRP A 30 -8.86 3.46 -10.00
C TRP A 30 -9.65 2.47 -9.14
N ASP A 31 -10.71 1.84 -9.67
CA ASP A 31 -11.51 0.86 -8.94
C ASP A 31 -10.67 -0.37 -8.56
N ARG A 32 -9.72 -0.75 -9.42
CA ARG A 32 -8.79 -1.86 -9.14
C ARG A 32 -7.81 -1.50 -8.02
N LEU A 33 -7.27 -0.28 -8.03
CA LEU A 33 -6.32 0.19 -7.01
C LEU A 33 -6.98 0.35 -5.63
N VAL A 34 -8.19 0.91 -5.59
CA VAL A 34 -8.98 1.02 -4.35
C VAL A 34 -9.33 -0.36 -3.79
N ARG A 35 -9.70 -1.30 -4.66
CA ARG A 35 -9.97 -2.68 -4.24
C ARG A 35 -8.70 -3.36 -3.70
N TYR A 36 -7.57 -3.24 -4.39
CA TYR A 36 -6.30 -3.82 -3.97
C TYR A 36 -5.80 -3.27 -2.62
N THR A 37 -5.81 -1.95 -2.44
CA THR A 37 -5.40 -1.32 -1.17
C THR A 37 -6.30 -1.74 0.00
N ARG A 38 -7.60 -1.91 -0.25
CA ARG A 38 -8.54 -2.44 0.74
C ARG A 38 -8.24 -3.89 1.11
N GLU A 39 -7.88 -4.72 0.12
CA GLU A 39 -7.46 -6.11 0.33
C GLU A 39 -6.16 -6.19 1.14
N VAL A 40 -5.14 -5.39 0.80
CA VAL A 40 -3.88 -5.30 1.56
C VAL A 40 -4.13 -4.84 3.00
N TRP A 41 -4.99 -3.84 3.21
CA TRP A 41 -5.34 -3.38 4.55
C TRP A 41 -6.08 -4.46 5.37
N ALA A 42 -6.96 -5.23 4.72
CA ALA A 42 -7.66 -6.33 5.36
C ALA A 42 -6.70 -7.45 5.79
N GLU A 43 -5.67 -7.74 4.99
CA GLU A 43 -4.64 -8.72 5.33
C GLU A 43 -3.66 -8.18 6.38
N MET A 44 -3.29 -6.90 6.29
CA MET A 44 -2.40 -6.25 7.28
C MET A 44 -3.00 -6.22 8.69
N LYS A 45 -4.33 -6.26 8.81
CA LYS A 45 -5.03 -6.44 10.09
C LYS A 45 -4.91 -7.84 10.68
N ARG A 46 -4.60 -8.86 9.85
CA ARG A 46 -4.36 -10.24 10.30
C ARG A 46 -2.93 -10.47 10.76
N VAL A 47 -2.02 -9.55 10.43
CA VAL A 47 -0.66 -9.58 10.95
C VAL A 47 -0.71 -9.30 12.44
N ASP A 48 -0.14 -10.21 13.22
CA ASP A 48 0.09 -10.02 14.64
C ASP A 48 1.19 -8.98 14.84
N TRP A 49 0.79 -7.71 14.84
CA TRP A 49 1.70 -6.62 15.17
C TRP A 49 2.11 -6.76 16.63
N PRO A 50 3.43 -6.71 16.92
CA PRO A 50 3.93 -6.88 18.27
C PRO A 50 3.26 -5.87 19.19
N SER A 51 2.90 -6.33 20.38
CA SER A 51 2.30 -5.46 21.39
C SER A 51 3.28 -4.34 21.77
N ARG A 52 2.77 -3.18 22.22
CA ARG A 52 3.62 -2.05 22.66
C ARG A 52 4.79 -2.47 23.59
N PRO A 53 4.58 -3.31 24.63
CA PRO A 53 5.70 -3.73 25.49
C PRO A 53 6.73 -4.61 24.76
N GLU A 54 6.30 -5.48 23.84
CA GLU A 54 7.19 -6.33 23.05
C GLU A 54 8.04 -5.53 22.05
N LEU A 55 7.45 -4.49 21.46
CA LEU A 55 8.18 -3.56 20.59
C LEU A 55 9.23 -2.77 21.38
N VAL A 56 8.90 -2.36 22.61
CA VAL A 56 9.88 -1.70 23.50
C VAL A 56 10.99 -2.67 23.90
N ALA A 57 10.66 -3.91 24.27
CA ALA A 57 11.65 -4.92 24.61
C ALA A 57 12.62 -5.21 23.45
N SER A 58 12.09 -5.38 22.23
CA SER A 58 12.92 -5.64 21.04
C SER A 58 13.82 -4.46 20.67
N THR A 59 13.33 -3.23 20.79
CA THR A 59 14.16 -2.02 20.54
C THR A 59 15.23 -1.82 21.62
N ILE A 60 14.96 -2.12 22.89
CA ILE A 60 15.97 -2.07 23.97
C ILE A 60 17.14 -3.00 23.65
N VAL A 61 16.86 -4.23 23.20
CA VAL A 61 17.91 -5.18 22.83
C VAL A 61 18.77 -4.63 21.69
N VAL A 62 18.14 -4.07 20.64
CA VAL A 62 18.87 -3.45 19.53
C VAL A 62 19.75 -2.30 20.01
N VAL A 63 19.23 -1.40 20.85
CA VAL A 63 20.00 -0.28 21.41
C VAL A 63 21.17 -0.77 22.26
N ALA A 64 20.98 -1.81 23.07
CA ALA A 64 22.05 -2.39 23.86
C ALA A 64 23.17 -2.97 22.99
N VAL A 65 22.81 -3.72 21.94
CA VAL A 65 23.79 -4.28 20.99
C VAL A 65 24.54 -3.18 20.25
N LEU A 66 23.83 -2.15 19.78
CA LEU A 66 24.45 -0.98 19.14
C LEU A 66 25.39 -0.24 20.11
N GLY A 67 25.03 -0.12 21.38
CA GLY A 67 25.87 0.47 22.42
C GLY A 67 27.18 -0.30 22.61
N VAL A 68 27.11 -1.63 22.71
CA VAL A 68 28.30 -2.48 22.83
C VAL A 68 29.17 -2.40 21.56
N LEU A 69 28.56 -2.48 20.38
CA LEU A 69 29.28 -2.40 19.11
C LEU A 69 29.95 -1.04 18.92
N SER A 70 29.25 0.05 19.26
CA SER A 70 29.79 1.41 19.20
C SER A 70 30.95 1.59 20.17
N ALA A 71 30.86 1.07 21.40
CA ALA A 71 31.95 1.11 22.35
C ALA A 71 33.16 0.29 21.86
N TYR A 72 32.92 -0.89 21.29
CA TYR A 72 33.98 -1.74 20.74
C TYR A 72 34.71 -1.06 19.57
N LEU A 73 33.96 -0.57 18.57
CA LEU A 73 34.55 0.12 17.42
C LEU A 73 35.26 1.40 17.87
N GLY A 74 34.63 2.22 18.72
CA GLY A 74 35.24 3.44 19.24
C GLY A 74 36.52 3.18 20.03
N ALA A 75 36.60 2.08 20.78
CA ALA A 75 37.84 1.69 21.45
C ALA A 75 38.95 1.34 20.45
N TRP A 76 38.63 0.63 19.37
CA TRP A 76 39.57 0.33 18.30
C TRP A 76 40.00 1.58 17.52
N ASP A 77 39.08 2.47 17.21
CA ASP A 77 39.37 3.75 16.55
C ASP A 77 40.33 4.59 17.40
N ALA A 78 40.11 4.66 18.71
CA ALA A 78 40.99 5.35 19.64
C ALA A 78 42.36 4.66 19.75
N PHE A 79 42.38 3.33 19.86
CA PHE A 79 43.62 2.54 19.92
C PHE A 79 44.48 2.75 18.68
N PHE A 80 43.90 2.65 17.48
CA PHE A 80 44.63 2.86 16.24
C PHE A 80 45.07 4.31 16.09
N THR A 81 44.24 5.28 16.48
CA THR A 81 44.63 6.69 16.48
C THR A 81 45.84 6.92 17.38
N TRP A 82 45.83 6.39 18.60
CA TRP A 82 46.97 6.46 19.51
C TRP A 82 48.22 5.77 18.91
N LEU A 83 48.06 4.56 18.36
CA LEU A 83 49.16 3.80 17.76
C LEU A 83 49.80 4.54 16.59
N PHE A 84 48.99 5.01 15.64
CA PHE A 84 49.47 5.72 14.46
C PHE A 84 50.06 7.08 14.82
N THR A 85 49.44 7.85 15.71
CA THR A 85 50.02 9.14 16.14
C THR A 85 51.35 8.93 16.86
N HIS A 86 51.47 7.92 17.73
CA HIS A 86 52.74 7.66 18.42
C HIS A 86 53.85 7.16 17.48
N VAL A 87 53.50 6.36 16.46
CA VAL A 87 54.46 5.82 15.47
C VAL A 87 54.85 6.86 14.41
N LEU A 88 53.91 7.66 13.91
CA LEU A 88 54.16 8.65 12.86
C LEU A 88 54.69 9.98 13.41
N ALA A 89 54.30 10.38 14.63
CA ALA A 89 54.78 11.61 15.28
C ALA A 89 55.97 11.37 16.23
N GLY A 90 56.37 10.10 16.43
CA GLY A 90 57.60 9.71 17.13
C GLY A 90 58.86 9.77 16.23
N ARG A 91 58.71 10.21 14.98
CA ARG A 91 59.74 10.77 14.09
C ARG A 91 59.32 12.19 13.69
#